data_AF-A0A803N2Y2-F1
#
_entry.id   AF-A0A803N2Y2-F1
#
_cell.length_a   1.000
_cell.length_b   1.000
_cell.length_c   1.000
_cell.angle_alpha   90.00
_cell.angle_beta   90.00
_cell.angle_gamma   90.00
#
_symmetry.space_group_name_H-M   'P 1'
#
loop_
_entity.id
_entity.type
_entity.pdbx_description
1 polymer ?
#
loop_
_entity_poly.entity_id
_entity_poly.type
_entity_poly.pdbx_seq_one_letter_code
_entity_poly.pdbx_strand_id
1 'polypeptide(L)'
;MYNALANGLAEAFNKTLCNLLSKVVAKSKRDWHEKIWEALWAYRTTYKNATQSTPYSLVYDVEAVLPLEVYIPSLRISIQEGLTSDESDKLRLAELEALDEKRLQAQQKLKCY
;
A
#
# COMPACT_ATOMS: atom_id res chain seq x y z
N MET A 1 19.28 15.48 -3.45
CA MET A 1 19.88 15.74 -4.78
C MET A 1 19.06 14.96 -5.80
N TYR A 2 18.32 15.62 -6.70
CA TYR A 2 17.51 14.95 -7.71
C TYR A 2 18.41 14.53 -8.88
N ASN A 3 18.39 13.24 -9.26
CA ASN A 3 19.21 12.70 -10.34
C ASN A 3 18.31 12.16 -11.46
N ALA A 4 18.03 13.00 -12.45
CA ALA A 4 17.16 12.67 -13.59
C ALA A 4 17.65 11.46 -14.41
N LEU A 5 18.97 11.23 -14.51
CA LEU A 5 19.55 10.13 -15.30
C LEU A 5 19.27 8.75 -14.69
N ALA A 6 19.19 8.66 -13.35
CA ALA A 6 18.92 7.40 -12.66
C ALA A 6 17.42 7.11 -12.49
N ASN A 7 16.56 8.12 -12.61
CA ASN A 7 15.17 8.05 -12.17
C ASN A 7 14.15 7.83 -13.32
N GLY A 8 14.62 7.63 -14.55
CA GLY A 8 13.75 7.56 -15.74
C GLY A 8 12.69 6.46 -15.68
N LEU A 9 13.00 5.29 -15.10
CA LEU A 9 12.02 4.21 -14.91
C LEU A 9 10.94 4.57 -13.89
N ALA A 10 11.33 5.20 -12.78
CA ALA A 10 10.39 5.67 -11.77
C ALA A 10 9.49 6.78 -12.33
N GLU A 11 10.04 7.68 -13.13
CA GLU A 11 9.28 8.74 -13.80
C GLU A 11 8.28 8.20 -14.83
N ALA A 12 8.71 7.24 -15.65
CA ALA A 12 7.82 6.57 -16.61
C ALA A 12 6.69 5.81 -15.91
N PHE A 13 7.00 5.13 -14.81
CA PHE A 13 6.01 4.47 -13.97
C PHE A 13 5.04 5.49 -13.35
N ASN A 14 5.54 6.55 -12.72
CA ASN A 14 4.71 7.58 -12.10
C ASN A 14 3.77 8.24 -13.11
N LYS A 15 4.25 8.52 -14.33
CA LYS A 15 3.41 9.03 -15.42
C LYS A 15 2.28 8.06 -15.77
N THR A 16 2.57 6.77 -15.85
CA THR A 16 1.57 5.73 -16.13
C THR A 16 0.53 5.63 -15.01
N LEU A 17 0.99 5.66 -13.76
CA LEU A 17 0.13 5.62 -12.58
C LEU A 17 -0.79 6.86 -12.52
N CYS A 18 -0.26 8.06 -12.72
CA CYS A 18 -1.04 9.29 -12.76
C CYS A 18 -2.12 9.26 -13.85
N ASN A 19 -1.80 8.73 -15.03
CA ASN A 19 -2.78 8.59 -16.12
C ASN A 19 -3.91 7.62 -15.77
N LEU A 20 -3.58 6.51 -15.11
CA LEU A 20 -4.57 5.53 -14.66
C LEU A 20 -5.45 6.09 -13.54
N LEU A 21 -4.82 6.72 -12.55
CA LEU A 21 -5.51 7.36 -11.43
C LEU A 21 -6.47 8.46 -11.92
N SER A 22 -6.02 9.28 -12.89
CA SER A 22 -6.87 10.34 -13.49
C SER A 22 -8.15 9.79 -14.15
N LYS A 23 -8.12 8.55 -14.65
CA LYS A 23 -9.31 7.88 -15.21
C LYS A 23 -10.26 7.39 -14.12
N VAL A 24 -9.73 6.86 -13.01
CA VAL A 24 -10.53 6.34 -11.90
C VAL A 24 -11.18 7.48 -11.09
N VAL A 25 -10.43 8.56 -10.89
CA VAL A 25 -10.77 9.73 -10.08
C VAL A 25 -11.57 10.78 -10.88
N ALA A 26 -12.02 10.43 -12.10
CA ALA A 26 -12.63 11.37 -13.04
C ALA A 26 -13.87 12.11 -12.50
N LYS A 27 -14.60 11.51 -11.55
CA LYS A 27 -15.79 12.11 -10.92
C LYS A 27 -15.47 13.07 -9.77
N SER A 28 -14.43 12.81 -8.98
CA SER A 28 -14.07 13.63 -7.82
C SER A 28 -12.57 13.59 -7.58
N LYS A 29 -11.83 14.67 -7.88
CA LYS A 29 -10.37 14.71 -7.66
C LYS A 29 -9.92 14.60 -6.20
N ARG A 30 -10.85 14.57 -5.25
CA ARG A 30 -10.59 14.53 -3.81
C ARG A 30 -10.42 13.11 -3.27
N ASP A 31 -10.94 12.10 -3.96
CA ASP A 31 -10.92 10.70 -3.52
C ASP A 31 -9.70 9.91 -4.01
N TRP A 32 -8.68 10.58 -4.58
CA TRP A 32 -7.53 9.93 -5.18
C TRP A 32 -6.80 8.96 -4.25
N HIS A 33 -6.77 9.28 -2.95
CA HIS A 33 -6.12 8.49 -1.91
C HIS A 33 -6.88 7.17 -1.62
N GLU A 34 -8.20 7.17 -1.81
CA GLU A 34 -9.03 5.96 -1.76
C GLU A 34 -8.95 5.17 -3.07
N LYS A 35 -8.64 5.81 -4.19
CA LYS A 35 -8.60 5.19 -5.53
C LYS A 35 -7.22 4.71 -5.98
N ILE A 36 -6.18 5.08 -5.24
CA ILE A 36 -4.80 4.71 -5.59
C ILE A 36 -4.57 3.20 -5.57
N TRP A 37 -5.22 2.47 -4.66
CA TRP A 37 -5.09 1.02 -4.60
C TRP A 37 -5.72 0.35 -5.82
N GLU A 38 -6.88 0.83 -6.28
CA GLU A 38 -7.55 0.33 -7.50
C GLU A 38 -6.67 0.54 -8.73
N ALA A 39 -6.07 1.73 -8.86
CA ALA A 39 -5.15 2.04 -9.95
C ALA A 39 -3.88 1.16 -9.90
N LEU A 40 -3.27 1.01 -8.73
CA LEU A 40 -2.10 0.14 -8.57
C LEU A 40 -2.42 -1.32 -8.88
N TRP A 41 -3.58 -1.81 -8.45
CA TRP A 41 -4.05 -3.16 -8.75
C TRP A 41 -4.16 -3.37 -10.26
N ALA A 42 -4.90 -2.50 -10.95
CA ALA A 42 -5.05 -2.58 -12.40
C ALA A 42 -3.70 -2.50 -13.12
N TYR A 43 -2.77 -1.65 -12.69
CA TYR A 43 -1.43 -1.61 -13.28
C TYR A 43 -0.69 -2.95 -13.14
N ARG A 44 -0.72 -3.55 -11.95
CA ARG A 44 0.02 -4.77 -11.60
C ARG A 44 -0.55 -6.02 -12.27
N THR A 45 -1.86 -6.10 -12.48
CA THR A 45 -2.53 -7.28 -13.01
C THR A 45 -2.83 -7.20 -14.52
N THR A 46 -2.70 -6.01 -15.13
CA THR A 46 -2.88 -5.88 -16.58
C THR A 46 -1.65 -6.35 -17.34
N TYR A 47 -1.87 -7.20 -18.34
CA TYR A 47 -0.85 -7.67 -19.27
C TYR A 47 -0.12 -6.52 -19.97
N LYS A 48 1.21 -6.61 -20.08
CA LYS A 48 2.04 -5.62 -20.78
C LYS A 48 2.68 -6.25 -22.00
N ASN A 49 2.37 -5.70 -23.17
CA ASN A 49 2.92 -6.17 -24.45
C ASN A 49 4.45 -6.07 -24.50
N ALA A 50 5.06 -5.08 -23.83
CA ALA A 50 6.52 -4.90 -23.83
C ALA A 50 7.25 -6.04 -23.12
N THR A 51 6.67 -6.61 -22.06
CA THR A 51 7.27 -7.70 -21.27
C THR A 51 6.59 -9.04 -21.49
N GLN A 52 5.56 -9.09 -22.35
CA GLN A 52 4.72 -10.25 -22.61
C GLN A 52 4.18 -10.92 -21.33
N SER A 53 3.98 -10.14 -20.27
CA SER A 53 3.64 -10.62 -18.92
C SER A 53 2.98 -9.51 -18.10
N THR A 54 2.37 -9.85 -16.96
CA THR A 54 1.87 -8.84 -16.01
C THR A 54 3.01 -8.36 -15.09
N PRO A 55 3.00 -7.11 -14.61
CA PRO A 55 4.02 -6.67 -13.65
C PRO A 55 4.03 -7.49 -12.35
N TYR A 56 2.88 -8.03 -11.93
CA TYR A 56 2.80 -8.92 -10.76
C TYR A 56 3.54 -10.23 -10.99
N SER A 57 3.29 -10.90 -12.11
CA SER A 57 3.95 -12.17 -12.45
C SER A 57 5.45 -12.02 -12.66
N LEU A 58 5.94 -10.85 -13.09
CA LEU A 58 7.39 -10.60 -13.18
C LEU A 58 8.09 -10.50 -11.82
N VAL A 59 7.36 -10.19 -10.74
CA VAL A 59 7.93 -10.02 -9.39
C VAL A 59 7.80 -11.30 -8.57
N TYR A 60 6.69 -12.02 -8.73
CA TYR A 60 6.34 -13.16 -7.89
C TYR A 60 6.32 -14.51 -8.63
N ASP A 61 6.57 -14.52 -9.94
CA ASP A 61 6.53 -15.70 -10.82
C ASP A 61 5.18 -16.46 -10.81
N VAL A 62 4.10 -15.80 -10.39
CA VAL A 62 2.74 -16.36 -10.34
C VAL A 62 1.71 -15.35 -10.84
N GLU A 63 0.55 -15.83 -11.32
CA GLU A 63 -0.56 -14.96 -11.70
C GLU A 63 -1.21 -14.31 -10.46
N ALA A 64 -1.64 -13.06 -10.62
CA ALA A 64 -2.32 -12.35 -9.55
C ALA A 64 -3.73 -12.92 -9.35
N VAL A 65 -4.02 -13.38 -8.13
CA VAL A 65 -5.36 -13.79 -7.70
C VAL A 65 -5.88 -12.73 -6.73
N LEU A 66 -7.11 -12.25 -6.97
CA LEU A 66 -7.75 -11.32 -6.04
C LEU A 66 -8.04 -12.06 -4.72
N PRO A 67 -7.52 -11.60 -3.57
CA PRO A 67 -7.78 -12.25 -2.29
C PRO A 67 -9.27 -12.23 -1.95
N LEU A 68 -9.77 -13.28 -1.31
CA LEU A 68 -11.17 -13.37 -0.87
C LEU A 68 -11.51 -12.27 0.13
N GLU A 69 -10.51 -11.78 0.86
CA GLU A 69 -10.62 -10.71 1.85
C GLU A 69 -11.14 -9.38 1.28
N VAL A 70 -11.05 -9.19 -0.04
CA VAL A 70 -11.62 -8.03 -0.74
C VAL A 70 -13.15 -8.10 -0.76
N TYR A 71 -13.73 -9.30 -0.74
CA TYR A 71 -15.18 -9.52 -0.70
C TYR A 71 -15.68 -9.86 0.70
N ILE A 72 -14.88 -10.59 1.47
CA ILE A 72 -15.20 -11.04 2.81
C ILE A 72 -14.16 -10.44 3.76
N PRO A 73 -14.43 -9.29 4.38
CA PRO A 73 -13.45 -8.68 5.26
C PRO A 73 -13.07 -9.68 6.36
N SER A 74 -11.76 -9.87 6.53
CA SER A 74 -11.25 -10.64 7.67
C SER A 74 -11.74 -10.00 8.97
N LEU A 75 -11.83 -10.77 10.07
CA LEU A 75 -12.21 -10.22 11.39
C LEU A 75 -11.44 -8.95 11.76
N ARG A 76 -10.14 -8.92 11.44
CA ARG A 76 -9.30 -7.74 11.65
C ARG A 76 -9.79 -6.52 10.86
N ILE A 77 -10.10 -6.70 9.57
CA ILE A 77 -10.61 -5.62 8.70
C ILE A 77 -11.98 -5.17 9.20
N SER A 78 -12.89 -6.10 9.52
CA SER A 78 -14.22 -5.77 10.05
C SER A 78 -14.17 -4.98 11.35
N ILE A 79 -13.27 -5.35 12.27
CA ILE A 79 -13.04 -4.59 13.50
C ILE A 79 -12.57 -3.18 13.14
N GLN A 80 -11.59 -3.07 12.23
CA GLN A 80 -11.02 -1.78 11.87
C GLN A 80 -12.03 -0.86 11.15
N GLU A 81 -12.83 -1.39 10.23
CA GLU A 81 -13.90 -0.65 9.54
C GLU A 81 -15.03 -0.23 10.48
N GLY A 82 -15.24 -0.96 11.58
CA GLY A 82 -16.22 -0.63 12.60
C GLY A 82 -15.79 0.46 13.57
N LEU A 83 -14.52 0.86 13.58
CA LEU A 83 -14.01 1.90 14.46
C LEU A 83 -14.30 3.30 13.90
N THR A 84 -14.67 4.20 14.78
CA THR A 84 -14.63 5.64 14.47
C THR A 84 -13.18 6.12 14.35
N SER A 85 -12.96 7.27 13.69
CA SER A 85 -11.62 7.86 13.56
C SER A 85 -10.96 8.05 14.93
N ASP A 86 -11.72 8.50 15.93
CA ASP A 86 -11.21 8.75 17.29
C ASP A 86 -10.82 7.45 18.01
N GLU A 87 -11.61 6.37 17.86
CA GLU A 87 -11.26 5.07 18.42
C GLU A 87 -10.04 4.45 17.73
N SER A 88 -9.94 4.59 16.40
CA SER A 88 -8.78 4.18 15.63
C SER A 88 -7.52 4.94 16.07
N ASP A 89 -7.61 6.25 16.30
CA ASP A 89 -6.49 7.08 16.76
C ASP A 89 -6.04 6.67 18.17
N LYS A 90 -6.98 6.41 19.08
CA LYS A 90 -6.70 5.92 20.44
C LYS A 90 -6.00 4.56 20.44
N LEU A 91 -6.50 3.61 19.65
CA LEU A 91 -5.88 2.29 19.52
C LEU A 91 -4.47 2.40 18.94
N ARG A 92 -4.28 3.23 17.91
CA ARG A 92 -2.96 3.45 17.31
C ARG A 92 -1.98 4.08 18.29
N LEU A 93 -2.44 4.99 19.14
CA LEU A 93 -1.61 5.59 20.20
C LEU A 93 -1.18 4.52 21.22
N ALA A 94 -2.13 3.70 21.70
CA ALA A 94 -1.83 2.63 22.65
C ALA A 94 -0.85 1.59 22.08
N GLU A 95 -0.97 1.24 20.79
CA GLU A 95 -0.01 0.36 20.12
C GLU A 95 1.39 0.98 20.03
N LEU A 96 1.49 2.28 19.78
CA LEU A 96 2.77 2.99 19.74
C LEU A 96 3.44 3.02 21.11
N GLU A 97 2.68 3.32 22.18
CA GLU A 97 3.18 3.29 23.55
C GLU A 97 3.70 1.89 23.93
N ALA A 98 2.97 0.84 23.60
CA ALA A 98 3.39 -0.53 23.84
C ALA A 98 4.64 -0.92 23.05
N LEU A 99 4.81 -0.40 21.82
CA LEU A 99 6.03 -0.60 21.03
C LEU A 99 7.22 0.14 21.63
N ASP A 100 7.03 1.37 22.12
CA ASP A 100 8.09 2.14 22.76
C ASP A 100 8.55 1.51 24.07
N GLU A 101 7.62 0.96 24.86
CA GLU A 101 7.97 0.20 26.05
C GLU A 101 8.80 -1.04 25.70
N LYS A 102 8.40 -1.81 24.68
CA LYS A 102 9.19 -2.96 24.20
C LYS A 102 10.57 -2.56 23.71
N ARG A 103 10.71 -1.43 23.01
CA ARG A 103 12.00 -0.89 22.57
C ARG A 103 12.87 -0.52 23.77
N LEU A 104 12.31 0.13 24.78
CA LEU A 104 13.03 0.49 26.00
C LEU A 104 13.54 -0.75 26.74
N GLN A 105 12.70 -1.77 26.89
CA GLN A 105 13.09 -3.04 27.50
C GLN A 105 14.21 -3.73 26.70
N ALA A 106 14.11 -3.74 25.37
CA ALA A 106 15.16 -4.31 24.52
C ALA A 106 16.50 -3.55 24.67
N GLN A 107 16.46 -2.23 24.74
CA GLN A 107 17.64 -1.39 24.98
C GLN A 107 18.26 -1.64 26.35
N GLN A 108 17.44 -1.79 27.39
CA GLN A 108 17.91 -2.13 28.74
C GLN A 108 18.60 -3.49 28.76
N LYS A 109 18.00 -4.51 28.14
CA LYS A 109 18.63 -5.84 28.01
C LYS A 109 19.97 -5.78 27.28
N LEU A 110 20.07 -5.00 26.21
CA LEU A 110 21.31 -4.80 25.45
C LEU A 110 22.43 -4.14 26.28
N LYS A 111 22.09 -3.25 27.22
CA LYS A 111 23.05 -2.61 28.13
C LYS A 111 23.52 -3.54 29.27
N CYS A 112 22.82 -4.64 29.51
CA CYS A 112 23.18 -5.63 30.53
C CYS A 112 24.09 -6.74 30.00
N TYR A 113 24.41 -6.74 28.70
CA TYR A 113 25.46 -7.54 28.08
C TYR A 113 26.72 -6.68 27.89
#